data_AF-A0A949J1Z5-F1
#
_entry.id   AF-A0A949J1Z5-F1
#
_cell.length_a   1.000
_cell.length_b   1.000
_cell.length_c   1.000
_cell.angle_alpha   90.00
_cell.angle_beta   90.00
_cell.angle_gamma   90.00
#
_symmetry.space_group_name_H-M   'P 1'
#
loop_
_entity.id
_entity.type
_entity.pdbx_description
1 polymer ?
#
loop_
_entity_poly.entity_id
_entity_poly.type
_entity_poly.pdbx_seq_one_letter_code
_entity_poly.pdbx_strand_id
1 'polypeptide(L)'
;MAHAGGRPVKYKTVEELQKAIDEYFAFCDARTKKIWDDDKQKEIMVSYPAPYTMHGLARAMGIDRDTLINYSHKEEFFGAIKAARQKVAEDVETRLMDGKAQAGAIFNLKNNFGWKDEQKHDIEGGLEVVFRRGKTKD
;
A
#
# COMPACT_ATOMS: atom_id res chain seq x y z
N MET A 1 -34.91 -6.29 -7.39
CA MET A 1 -34.62 -5.64 -6.10
C MET A 1 -33.61 -4.54 -6.38
N ALA A 2 -33.97 -3.27 -6.19
CA ALA A 2 -33.03 -2.17 -6.34
C ALA A 2 -32.09 -2.18 -5.14
N HIS A 3 -30.79 -2.36 -5.35
CA HIS A 3 -29.81 -2.28 -4.26
C HIS A 3 -29.81 -0.84 -3.74
N ALA A 4 -30.13 -0.67 -2.46
CA ALA A 4 -30.10 0.62 -1.78
C ALA A 4 -28.70 1.21 -1.93
N GLY A 5 -28.62 2.33 -2.65
CA GLY A 5 -27.39 2.92 -3.16
C GLY A 5 -26.34 3.14 -2.09
N GLY A 6 -25.09 2.79 -2.42
CA GLY A 6 -23.93 3.16 -1.61
C GLY A 6 -23.82 4.68 -1.44
N ARG A 7 -22.98 5.10 -0.49
CA ARG A 7 -22.67 6.51 -0.24
C ARG A 7 -22.44 7.25 -1.58
N PRO A 8 -23.08 8.41 -1.80
CA PRO A 8 -22.88 9.19 -3.02
C PRO A 8 -21.39 9.44 -3.26
N VAL A 9 -20.95 9.24 -4.50
CA VAL A 9 -19.58 9.55 -4.91
C VAL A 9 -19.31 11.04 -4.70
N LYS A 10 -18.24 11.35 -3.98
CA LYS A 10 -17.83 12.73 -3.69
C LYS A 10 -17.31 13.45 -4.94
N TYR A 11 -16.60 12.73 -5.80
CA TYR A 11 -16.05 13.23 -7.06
C TYR A 11 -16.96 12.81 -8.19
N LYS A 12 -17.25 13.74 -9.09
CA LYS A 12 -18.16 13.50 -10.23
C LYS A 12 -17.41 13.19 -11.51
N THR A 13 -16.14 13.57 -11.59
CA THR A 13 -15.30 13.32 -12.76
C THR A 13 -13.91 12.83 -12.36
N VAL A 14 -13.22 12.19 -13.30
CA VAL A 14 -11.86 11.68 -13.09
C VAL A 14 -10.87 12.84 -12.90
N GLU A 15 -11.12 14.00 -13.51
CA GLU A 15 -10.27 15.20 -13.37
C GLU A 15 -10.33 15.78 -11.96
N GLU A 16 -11.52 15.85 -11.35
CA GLU A 16 -11.67 16.30 -9.96
C GLU A 16 -10.94 15.35 -8.99
N LEU A 17 -11.05 14.04 -9.24
CA LEU A 17 -10.37 13.02 -8.46
C LEU A 17 -8.84 13.10 -8.63
N GLN A 18 -8.35 13.23 -9.86
CA GLN A 18 -6.92 13.37 -10.17
C GLN A 18 -6.34 14.62 -9.52
N LYS A 19 -7.06 15.75 -9.55
CA LYS A 19 -6.63 16.98 -8.88
C LYS A 19 -6.43 16.76 -7.37
N ALA A 20 -7.36 16.08 -6.70
CA ALA A 20 -7.22 15.78 -5.27
C ALA A 20 -6.05 14.83 -4.96
N ILE A 21 -5.78 13.88 -5.85
CA ILE A 21 -4.61 12.98 -5.77
C ILE A 21 -3.32 13.81 -5.89
N ASP A 22 -3.24 14.70 -6.88
CA ASP A 22 -2.05 15.51 -7.15
C ASP A 22 -1.78 16.50 -6.01
N GLU A 23 -2.83 17.15 -5.49
CA GLU A 23 -2.75 18.04 -4.33
C GLU A 23 -2.17 17.31 -3.10
N TYR A 24 -2.56 16.04 -2.87
CA TYR A 24 -2.01 15.24 -1.77
C TYR A 24 -0.51 14.96 -1.94
N PHE A 25 -0.08 14.56 -3.14
CA PHE A 25 1.33 14.28 -3.38
C PHE A 25 2.17 15.55 -3.31
N ALA A 26 1.72 16.64 -3.92
CA ALA A 26 2.37 17.95 -3.82
C ALA A 26 2.48 18.43 -2.36
N PHE A 27 1.43 18.23 -1.55
CA PHE A 27 1.48 18.52 -0.12
C PHE A 27 2.56 17.69 0.61
N CYS A 28 2.68 16.40 0.29
CA CYS A 28 3.70 15.54 0.88
C CYS A 28 5.12 15.97 0.47
N ASP A 29 5.30 16.32 -0.80
CA ASP A 29 6.59 16.72 -1.37
C ASP A 29 7.07 18.08 -0.83
N ALA A 30 6.14 19.01 -0.65
CA ALA A 30 6.43 20.35 -0.15
C ALA A 30 6.72 20.41 1.35
N ARG A 31 6.65 19.29 2.08
CA ARG A 31 6.95 19.29 3.52
C ARG A 31 8.38 19.66 3.79
N THR A 32 8.55 20.42 4.86
CA THR A 32 9.84 20.88 5.37
C THR A 32 9.92 20.60 6.87
N LYS A 33 11.13 20.60 7.40
CA LYS A 33 11.38 20.56 8.84
C LYS A 33 12.40 21.62 9.24
N LYS A 34 12.24 22.13 10.46
CA LYS A 34 13.27 22.94 11.11
C LYS A 34 14.40 22.05 11.56
N ILE A 35 15.63 22.45 11.27
CA ILE A 35 16.84 21.90 11.87
C ILE A 35 17.73 23.04 12.36
N TRP A 36 18.59 22.75 13.32
CA TRP A 36 19.69 23.63 13.68
C TRP A 36 20.85 23.44 12.70
N ASP A 37 21.37 24.52 12.15
CA ASP A 37 22.58 24.54 11.30
C ASP A 37 23.76 24.99 12.17
N ASP A 38 24.67 24.06 12.47
CA ASP A 38 25.84 24.30 13.32
C ASP A 38 26.82 25.31 12.69
N ASP A 39 26.92 25.38 11.36
CA ASP A 39 27.83 26.32 10.69
C ASP A 39 27.29 27.75 10.73
N LYS A 40 25.97 27.89 10.53
CA LYS A 40 25.29 29.20 10.51
C LYS A 40 24.78 29.65 11.88
N GLN A 41 24.89 28.79 12.90
CA GLN A 41 24.42 29.02 14.27
C GLN A 41 22.97 29.53 14.30
N LYS A 42 22.08 28.90 13.52
CA LYS A 42 20.66 29.29 13.43
C LYS A 42 19.74 28.16 13.01
N GLU A 43 18.44 28.32 13.27
CA GLU A 43 17.42 27.46 12.68
C GLU A 43 17.29 27.71 11.17
N ILE A 44 17.25 26.62 10.39
CA ILE A 44 16.93 26.64 8.96
C ILE A 44 15.79 25.67 8.63
N MET A 45 15.07 25.95 7.55
CA MET A 45 14.09 25.04 6.97
C MET A 45 14.75 24.20 5.90
N VAL A 46 14.65 22.87 6.00
CA VAL A 46 15.14 21.94 4.98
C VAL A 46 14.00 21.11 4.41
N SER A 47 14.14 20.69 3.16
CA SER A 47 13.21 19.76 2.51
C SER A 47 13.13 18.47 3.32
N TYR A 48 11.91 18.03 3.61
CA TYR A 48 11.64 16.79 4.34
C TYR A 48 10.31 16.20 3.88
N PRO A 49 10.27 15.62 2.66
CA PRO A 49 9.05 15.07 2.09
C PRO A 49 8.43 14.00 2.98
N ALA A 50 7.12 14.08 3.20
CA ALA A 50 6.42 13.03 3.92
C ALA A 50 6.35 11.74 3.09
N PRO A 51 6.33 10.57 3.76
CA PRO A 51 5.92 9.33 3.13
C PRO A 51 4.51 9.44 2.55
N TYR A 52 4.32 8.87 1.38
CA TYR A 52 3.00 8.69 0.80
C TYR A 52 2.30 7.52 1.48
N THR A 53 1.01 7.65 1.74
CA THR A 53 0.22 6.60 2.40
C THR A 53 -1.20 6.56 1.85
N MET A 54 -1.79 5.37 1.77
CA MET A 54 -3.19 5.21 1.34
C MET A 54 -4.16 5.94 2.29
N HIS A 55 -3.88 5.96 3.60
CA HIS A 55 -4.68 6.68 4.59
C HIS A 55 -4.54 8.20 4.46
N GLY A 56 -3.33 8.69 4.18
CA GLY A 56 -3.07 10.10 3.91
C GLY A 56 -3.82 10.59 2.68
N LEU A 57 -3.76 9.80 1.59
CA LEU A 57 -4.47 10.06 0.36
C LEU A 57 -5.99 10.11 0.59
N ALA A 58 -6.57 9.08 1.22
CA ALA A 58 -8.00 9.05 1.53
C ALA A 58 -8.43 10.26 2.38
N ARG A 59 -7.66 10.60 3.43
CA ARG A 59 -7.91 11.75 4.28
C ARG A 59 -7.85 13.07 3.50
N ALA A 60 -6.86 13.26 2.63
CA ALA A 60 -6.75 14.45 1.78
C ALA A 60 -7.94 14.57 0.82
N MET A 61 -8.40 13.43 0.30
CA MET A 61 -9.63 13.35 -0.50
C MET A 61 -10.91 13.52 0.34
N GLY A 62 -10.81 13.58 1.67
CA GLY A 62 -11.94 13.67 2.61
C GLY A 62 -12.89 12.48 2.52
N ILE A 63 -12.35 11.29 2.27
CA ILE A 63 -13.04 10.01 2.27
C ILE A 63 -12.31 9.05 3.21
N ASP A 64 -12.97 7.98 3.63
CA ASP A 64 -12.30 6.88 4.31
C ASP A 64 -11.57 5.96 3.30
N ARG A 65 -10.66 5.14 3.82
CA ARG A 65 -9.80 4.26 3.02
C ARG A 65 -10.59 3.19 2.27
N ASP A 66 -11.70 2.72 2.84
CA ASP A 66 -12.54 1.71 2.19
C ASP A 66 -13.32 2.32 1.03
N THR A 67 -13.77 3.57 1.15
CA THR A 67 -14.35 4.34 0.04
C THR A 67 -13.36 4.52 -1.10
N LEU A 68 -12.08 4.81 -0.80
CA LEU A 68 -11.03 4.89 -1.84
C LEU A 68 -10.86 3.55 -2.57
N ILE A 69 -10.91 2.43 -1.84
CA ILE A 69 -10.89 1.08 -2.45
C ILE A 69 -12.14 0.83 -3.28
N ASN A 70 -13.31 1.22 -2.81
CA ASN A 70 -14.55 1.07 -3.57
C ASN A 70 -14.50 1.86 -4.89
N TYR A 71 -13.89 3.05 -4.88
CA TYR A 71 -13.67 3.79 -6.12
C TYR A 71 -12.68 3.10 -7.06
N SER A 72 -11.69 2.36 -6.53
CA SER A 72 -10.80 1.58 -7.39
C SER A 72 -11.50 0.48 -8.19
N HIS A 73 -12.75 0.14 -7.89
CA HIS A 73 -13.57 -0.79 -8.67
C HIS A 73 -14.50 -0.12 -9.70
N LYS A 74 -14.52 1.22 -9.73
CA LYS A 74 -15.30 1.99 -10.71
C LYS A 74 -14.45 2.24 -11.95
N GLU A 75 -14.94 1.86 -13.12
CA GLU A 75 -14.21 1.99 -14.39
C GLU A 75 -13.72 3.43 -14.64
N GLU A 76 -14.57 4.43 -14.34
CA GLU A 76 -14.26 5.87 -14.44
C GLU A 76 -13.05 6.33 -13.61
N PHE A 77 -12.78 5.70 -12.47
CA PHE A 77 -11.71 6.11 -11.54
C PHE A 77 -10.57 5.09 -11.44
N PHE A 78 -10.75 3.89 -12.02
CA PHE A 78 -9.81 2.78 -11.92
C PHE A 78 -8.39 3.18 -12.28
N GLY A 79 -8.21 3.85 -13.43
CA GLY A 79 -6.89 4.26 -13.92
C GLY A 79 -6.17 5.20 -12.95
N ALA A 80 -6.84 6.28 -12.54
CA ALA A 80 -6.27 7.29 -11.66
C ALA A 80 -5.92 6.73 -10.27
N ILE A 81 -6.81 5.93 -9.68
CA ILE A 81 -6.58 5.33 -8.36
C ILE A 81 -5.50 4.24 -8.42
N LYS A 82 -5.47 3.45 -9.49
CA LYS A 82 -4.40 2.46 -9.71
C LYS A 82 -3.04 3.13 -9.79
N ALA A 83 -2.91 4.22 -10.56
CA ALA A 83 -1.68 4.99 -10.67
C ALA A 83 -1.26 5.60 -9.31
N ALA A 84 -2.20 6.22 -8.60
CA ALA A 84 -1.93 6.77 -7.26
C ALA A 84 -1.45 5.68 -6.27
N ARG A 85 -2.11 4.52 -6.29
CA ARG A 85 -1.75 3.37 -5.46
C ARG A 85 -0.35 2.84 -5.81
N GLN A 86 0.00 2.75 -7.08
CA GLN A 86 1.35 2.36 -7.51
C GLN A 86 2.41 3.35 -7.02
N LYS A 87 2.14 4.67 -7.11
CA LYS A 87 3.05 5.70 -6.60
C LYS A 87 3.26 5.61 -5.08
N VAL A 88 2.22 5.28 -4.31
CA VAL A 88 2.36 5.01 -2.88
C VAL A 88 3.22 3.77 -2.64
N ALA A 89 3.04 2.70 -3.43
CA ALA A 89 3.84 1.48 -3.31
C ALA A 89 5.33 1.75 -3.55
N GLU A 90 5.64 2.52 -4.60
CA GLU A 90 7.00 2.92 -4.98
C GLU A 90 7.70 3.75 -3.89
N ASP A 91 7.01 4.71 -3.25
CA ASP A 91 7.57 5.46 -2.12
C ASP A 91 7.85 4.54 -0.92
N VAL A 92 6.96 3.59 -0.62
CA VAL A 92 7.17 2.62 0.46
C VAL A 92 8.35 1.70 0.14
N GLU A 93 8.47 1.22 -1.09
CA GLU A 93 9.59 0.40 -1.58
C GLU A 93 10.92 1.17 -1.53
N THR A 94 10.94 2.41 -2.03
CA THR A 94 12.14 3.25 -1.99
C THR A 94 12.61 3.46 -0.55
N ARG A 95 11.70 3.75 0.38
CA ARG A 95 12.01 3.91 1.80
C ARG A 95 12.40 2.60 2.49
N LEU A 96 11.94 1.45 1.98
CA LEU A 96 12.42 0.15 2.42
C LEU A 96 13.91 -0.02 2.08
N MET A 97 14.32 0.40 0.88
CA MET A 97 15.72 0.37 0.44
C MET A 97 16.62 1.32 1.26
N ASP A 98 16.07 2.43 1.76
CA ASP A 98 16.77 3.34 2.69
C ASP A 98 17.02 2.74 4.09
N GLY A 99 16.42 1.60 4.41
CA GLY A 99 16.71 0.82 5.62
C GLY A 99 16.18 1.36 6.95
N LYS A 100 15.55 2.54 6.98
CA LYS A 100 15.13 3.20 8.23
C LYS A 100 13.88 2.59 8.89
N ALA A 101 13.03 1.89 8.13
CA ALA A 101 11.73 1.40 8.61
C ALA A 101 11.30 0.07 7.97
N GLN A 102 12.24 -0.88 7.85
CA GLN A 102 12.07 -2.10 7.05
C GLN A 102 10.85 -2.93 7.43
N ALA A 103 10.67 -3.24 8.72
CA ALA A 103 9.54 -4.06 9.18
C ALA A 103 8.17 -3.41 8.88
N GLY A 104 8.08 -2.08 9.07
CA GLY A 104 6.87 -1.33 8.77
C GLY A 104 6.58 -1.26 7.27
N ALA A 105 7.61 -1.08 6.44
CA ALA A 105 7.46 -1.08 4.99
C ALA A 105 7.05 -2.47 4.46
N ILE A 106 7.67 -3.55 4.92
CA ILE A 106 7.28 -4.93 4.57
C ILE A 106 5.82 -5.20 4.98
N PHE A 107 5.43 -4.83 6.19
CA PHE A 107 4.05 -4.95 6.65
C PHE A 107 3.08 -4.19 5.74
N ASN A 108 3.45 -2.97 5.31
CA ASN A 108 2.62 -2.16 4.42
C ASN A 108 2.51 -2.77 3.01
N LEU A 109 3.62 -3.22 2.42
CA LEU A 109 3.67 -3.89 1.11
C LEU A 109 2.79 -5.14 1.07
N LYS A 110 2.78 -5.93 2.15
CA LYS A 110 1.89 -7.09 2.27
C LYS A 110 0.41 -6.69 2.37
N ASN A 111 0.07 -5.84 3.34
CA ASN A 111 -1.32 -5.53 3.67
C ASN A 111 -2.00 -4.58 2.67
N ASN A 112 -1.24 -3.71 2.02
CA ASN A 112 -1.78 -2.70 1.10
C ASN A 112 -1.37 -2.90 -0.34
N PHE A 113 -0.38 -3.74 -0.67
CA PHE A 113 0.08 -3.89 -2.07
C PHE A 113 0.13 -5.34 -2.55
N GLY A 114 -0.34 -6.29 -1.73
CA GLY A 114 -0.53 -7.68 -2.14
C GLY A 114 0.76 -8.49 -2.25
N TRP A 115 1.89 -7.97 -1.73
CA TRP A 115 3.14 -8.71 -1.67
C TRP A 115 3.00 -9.90 -0.75
N LYS A 116 3.71 -10.99 -1.05
CA LYS A 116 3.70 -12.23 -0.29
C LYS A 116 5.12 -12.72 -0.09
N ASP A 117 5.40 -13.24 1.11
CA ASP A 117 6.61 -14.04 1.29
C ASP A 117 6.35 -15.41 0.64
N GLU A 118 7.26 -15.84 -0.22
CA GLU A 118 7.24 -17.21 -0.75
C GLU A 118 8.17 -18.08 0.11
N GLN A 119 7.65 -19.20 0.60
CA GLN A 119 8.43 -20.23 1.30
C GLN A 119 8.34 -21.53 0.50
N LYS A 120 9.50 -22.10 0.16
CA LYS A 120 9.60 -23.44 -0.42
C LYS A 120 10.00 -24.43 0.68
N HIS A 121 9.21 -25.48 0.85
CA HIS A 121 9.52 -26.61 1.72
C HIS A 121 9.67 -27.86 0.86
N ASP A 122 10.89 -28.38 0.75
CA ASP A 122 11.11 -29.72 0.21
C ASP A 122 10.90 -30.73 1.34
N ILE A 123 9.91 -31.60 1.18
CA ILE A 123 9.64 -32.70 2.10
C ILE A 123 10.37 -33.93 1.55
N GLU A 124 11.59 -34.19 2.04
CA GLU A 124 12.29 -35.46 1.82
C GLU A 124 11.78 -36.51 2.83
N GLY A 125 10.53 -36.96 2.62
CA GLY A 125 9.94 -38.06 3.39
C GLY A 125 10.09 -39.38 2.63
N GLY A 126 11.06 -40.20 3.01
CA GLY A 126 11.17 -41.58 2.53
C GLY A 126 9.93 -42.39 2.90
N LEU A 127 9.14 -42.80 1.91
CA LEU A 127 7.94 -43.61 2.13
C LEU A 127 8.38 -45.06 2.42
N GLU A 128 8.36 -45.48 3.69
CA GLU A 128 8.59 -46.89 4.04
C GLU A 128 7.30 -47.69 3.82
N VAL A 129 7.21 -48.39 2.68
CA VAL A 129 6.06 -49.25 2.36
C VAL A 129 6.21 -50.59 3.06
N VAL A 130 5.48 -50.78 4.17
CA VAL A 130 5.43 -52.07 4.87
C VAL A 130 4.34 -52.95 4.24
N PHE A 131 4.72 -53.95 3.44
CA PHE A 131 3.80 -54.97 2.95
C PHE A 131 3.48 -56.00 4.06
N ARG A 132 2.23 -56.03 4.52
CA ARG A 132 1.72 -57.14 5.35
C ARG A 132 1.08 -58.21 4.47
N ARG A 133 1.69 -59.39 4.43
CA ARG A 133 1.17 -60.56 3.73
C ARG A 133 0.01 -61.14 4.54
N GLY A 134 -1.22 -61.03 4.03
CA GLY A 134 -2.39 -61.68 4.62
C GLY A 134 -2.29 -63.19 4.51
N LYS A 135 -2.43 -63.91 5.63
CA LYS A 135 -2.53 -65.38 5.60
C LYS A 135 -3.92 -65.77 5.10
N THR A 136 -3.98 -66.45 3.96
CA THR A 136 -5.17 -67.18 3.51
C THR A 136 -5.38 -68.39 4.43
N LYS A 137 -6.61 -68.58 4.92
CA LYS A 137 -7.00 -69.77 5.65
C LYS A 137 -7.44 -70.83 4.63
N ASP A 138 -6.88 -72.02 4.77
CA ASP A 138 -7.30 -73.24 4.08
C ASP A 138 -8.68 -73.72 4.55
#